data_AF-A0A8H6XIZ8-F1
#
_entry.id   AF-A0A8H6XIZ8-F1
#
_cell.length_a   1.000
_cell.length_b   1.000
_cell.length_c   1.000
_cell.angle_alpha   90.00
_cell.angle_beta   90.00
_cell.angle_gamma   90.00
#
_symmetry.space_group_name_H-M   'P 1'
#
loop_
_entity.id
_entity.type
_entity.pdbx_description
1 polymer ?
#
loop_
_entity_poly.entity_id
_entity_poly.type
_entity_poly.pdbx_seq_one_letter_code
_entity_poly.pdbx_strand_id
1 'polypeptide(L)'
;MDSLWHPLHLAGRLLDIPPQRLRTLELRERLRHGTENVVSGSVSLQELTRLIIVPAKAHIRMHTVKYRGTPQFGADGEEYVDYLPGEVRYVGPPSDEIDEAWNQLTTRRFFLLSDDEAREQWGPGYRRYWNENWGGYAASLDLFHTLHCLDHIRKSLYPDHYHQGKLHGDIHNGHCIDHIRQQIMCQADLTPLPSQRFENVNKNYLDSDRTHTCRDFSQIRQFVHMRYNQSLTGHEVPTGHYAPGHEGTSSFGPV
;
A
#
# COMPACT_ATOMS: atom_id res chain seq x y z
N MET A 1 41.50 13.74 2.37
CA MET A 1 41.39 12.33 2.80
C MET A 1 40.09 11.83 2.19
N ASP A 2 40.15 11.47 0.91
CA ASP A 2 39.01 11.00 0.13
C ASP A 2 39.34 9.59 -0.33
N SER A 3 38.52 8.63 0.10
CA SER A 3 38.75 7.21 -0.08
C SER A 3 37.88 6.63 -1.19
N LEU A 4 38.58 6.13 -2.21
CA LEU A 4 38.36 4.84 -2.89
C LEU A 4 37.14 4.71 -3.82
N TRP A 5 37.35 5.13 -5.07
CA TRP A 5 36.85 4.43 -6.26
C TRP A 5 38.04 4.14 -7.18
N HIS A 6 38.27 2.88 -7.54
CA HIS A 6 39.21 2.45 -8.58
C HIS A 6 38.48 1.50 -9.53
N PRO A 7 38.39 1.80 -10.84
CA PRO A 7 38.04 0.83 -11.86
C PRO A 7 39.30 0.14 -12.39
N LEU A 8 39.31 -1.19 -12.39
CA LEU A 8 40.35 -2.00 -13.01
C LEU A 8 40.23 -1.94 -14.54
N HIS A 9 41.24 -1.37 -15.18
CA HIS A 9 41.52 -1.52 -16.61
C HIS A 9 42.31 -2.81 -16.85
N LEU A 10 41.83 -3.67 -17.76
CA LEU A 10 42.65 -4.67 -18.43
C LEU A 10 42.44 -4.53 -19.93
N ALA A 11 43.49 -4.04 -20.60
CA ALA A 11 43.62 -4.01 -22.05
C ALA A 11 44.16 -5.37 -22.55
N GLY A 12 43.48 -5.96 -23.53
CA GLY A 12 43.90 -7.18 -24.24
C GLY A 12 43.64 -7.01 -25.74
N ARG A 13 44.68 -7.28 -26.54
CA ARG A 13 44.89 -6.87 -27.94
C ARG A 13 43.93 -7.47 -28.97
N LEU A 14 43.76 -6.70 -30.05
CA LEU A 14 43.13 -7.05 -31.33
C LEU A 14 43.77 -8.28 -32.01
N LEU A 15 42.92 -9.12 -32.60
CA LEU A 15 43.22 -9.96 -33.77
C LEU A 15 42.10 -9.80 -34.80
N ASP A 16 42.49 -9.41 -36.01
CA ASP A 16 41.64 -9.20 -37.21
C ASP A 16 41.24 -10.53 -37.88
N ILE A 17 39.94 -10.73 -38.19
CA ILE A 17 39.42 -11.65 -39.23
C ILE A 17 38.12 -11.06 -39.86
N PRO A 18 37.88 -11.12 -41.20
CA PRO A 18 36.98 -10.22 -41.97
C PRO A 18 35.54 -10.76 -42.20
N PRO A 19 34.63 -10.00 -42.87
CA PRO A 19 33.18 -10.06 -42.62
C PRO A 19 32.42 -10.98 -43.57
N GLN A 20 31.41 -11.70 -43.05
CA GLN A 20 30.40 -12.36 -43.87
C GLN A 20 29.00 -12.08 -43.35
N ARG A 21 28.22 -11.37 -44.19
CA ARG A 21 26.75 -11.35 -44.18
C ARG A 21 26.24 -12.79 -44.11
N LEU A 22 25.32 -13.07 -43.19
CA LEU A 22 24.14 -13.95 -43.35
C LEU A 22 23.49 -14.17 -41.98
N ARG A 23 22.15 -14.13 -41.96
CA ARG A 23 21.21 -14.42 -40.84
C ARG A 23 20.65 -13.24 -40.03
N THR A 24 20.33 -12.14 -40.70
CA THR A 24 19.21 -11.24 -40.31
C THR A 24 17.83 -11.78 -40.77
N LEU A 25 17.70 -13.08 -40.99
CA LEU A 25 16.48 -13.72 -41.53
C LEU A 25 15.91 -14.87 -40.69
N GLU A 26 16.52 -15.23 -39.55
CA GLU A 26 15.95 -16.24 -38.62
C GLU A 26 15.32 -15.63 -37.36
N LEU A 27 15.37 -14.30 -37.18
CA LEU A 27 14.70 -13.60 -36.06
C LEU A 27 13.31 -13.03 -36.40
N ARG A 28 12.85 -13.15 -37.65
CA ARG A 28 11.56 -12.58 -38.11
C ARG A 28 10.43 -13.60 -38.33
N GLU A 29 10.64 -14.86 -37.99
CA GLU A 29 9.58 -15.89 -38.05
C GLU A 29 9.15 -16.47 -36.69
N ARG A 30 9.81 -16.10 -35.58
CA ARG A 30 9.35 -16.45 -34.23
C ARG A 30 8.34 -15.46 -33.61
N LEU A 31 7.95 -14.41 -34.34
CA LEU A 31 6.96 -13.41 -33.92
C LEU A 31 5.55 -13.64 -34.52
N ARG A 32 5.23 -14.84 -35.01
CA ARG A 32 3.91 -15.10 -35.63
C ARG A 32 3.02 -16.13 -34.94
N HIS A 33 3.47 -16.92 -33.98
CA HIS A 33 2.61 -17.86 -33.23
C HIS A 33 2.89 -17.79 -31.74
N GLY A 34 2.35 -16.75 -31.12
CA GLY A 34 2.10 -16.68 -29.68
C GLY A 34 0.78 -15.97 -29.52
N THR A 35 -0.31 -16.71 -29.70
CA THR A 35 -1.65 -16.26 -29.32
C THR A 35 -1.58 -15.79 -27.87
N GLU A 36 -1.67 -14.48 -27.68
CA GLU A 36 -2.05 -13.87 -26.41
C GLU A 36 -3.42 -14.44 -26.04
N ASN A 37 -3.43 -15.50 -25.24
CA ASN A 37 -4.55 -15.76 -24.38
C ASN A 37 -4.46 -14.72 -23.27
N VAL A 38 -4.91 -13.50 -23.55
CA VAL A 38 -5.44 -12.63 -22.52
C VAL A 38 -6.64 -13.38 -21.96
N VAL A 39 -6.44 -14.07 -20.83
CA VAL A 39 -7.54 -14.60 -20.04
C VAL A 39 -8.26 -13.39 -19.47
N SER A 40 -9.20 -12.82 -20.24
CA SER A 40 -10.17 -11.84 -19.77
C SER A 40 -11.31 -12.53 -19.02
N GLY A 41 -10.96 -13.45 -18.13
CA GLY A 41 -11.89 -13.99 -17.15
C GLY A 41 -11.92 -13.04 -15.97
N SER A 42 -12.99 -12.24 -15.82
CA SER A 42 -13.26 -11.61 -14.54
C SER A 42 -13.53 -12.72 -13.52
N VAL A 43 -12.54 -13.06 -12.70
CA VAL A 43 -12.72 -14.01 -11.60
C VAL A 43 -13.81 -13.46 -10.69
N SER A 44 -14.82 -14.29 -10.39
CA SER A 44 -15.92 -13.88 -9.53
C SER A 44 -15.40 -13.58 -8.12
N LEU A 45 -16.11 -12.72 -7.39
CA LEU A 45 -15.74 -12.37 -6.01
C LEU A 45 -15.65 -13.61 -5.09
N GLN A 46 -16.47 -14.63 -5.34
CA GLN A 46 -16.39 -15.89 -4.60
C GLN A 46 -15.12 -16.69 -4.94
N GLU A 47 -14.69 -16.69 -6.20
CA GLU A 47 -13.45 -17.36 -6.60
C GLU A 47 -12.21 -16.61 -6.06
N LEU A 48 -12.23 -15.28 -6.01
CA LEU A 48 -11.19 -14.45 -5.39
C LEU A 48 -10.96 -14.80 -3.92
N THR A 49 -12.01 -15.12 -3.15
CA THR A 49 -11.87 -15.50 -1.73
C THR A 49 -11.21 -16.86 -1.51
N ARG A 50 -11.27 -17.74 -2.52
CA ARG A 50 -10.66 -19.08 -2.46
C ARG A 50 -9.19 -19.07 -2.88
N LEU A 51 -8.71 -17.95 -3.42
CA LEU A 51 -7.32 -17.78 -3.76
C LEU A 51 -6.51 -17.51 -2.49
N ILE A 52 -5.42 -18.25 -2.32
CA ILE A 52 -4.32 -17.89 -1.45
C ILE A 52 -3.79 -16.48 -1.82
N ILE A 53 -3.17 -15.78 -0.86
CA ILE A 53 -2.81 -14.35 -0.98
C ILE A 53 -2.03 -14.04 -2.27
N VAL A 54 -1.12 -14.92 -2.68
CA VAL A 54 -0.21 -14.69 -3.82
C VAL A 54 -0.96 -14.69 -5.17
N PRO A 55 -1.77 -15.70 -5.52
CA PRO A 55 -2.67 -15.67 -6.68
C PRO A 55 -3.70 -14.53 -6.69
N ALA A 56 -4.18 -14.06 -5.54
CA ALA A 56 -5.14 -12.94 -5.51
C ALA A 56 -4.54 -11.66 -6.14
N LYS A 57 -3.22 -11.46 -6.02
CA LYS A 57 -2.50 -10.33 -6.62
C LYS A 57 -2.68 -10.21 -8.13
N ALA A 58 -2.72 -11.33 -8.85
CA ALA A 58 -2.85 -11.35 -10.31
C ALA A 58 -4.25 -10.94 -10.79
N HIS A 59 -5.25 -10.95 -9.91
CA HIS A 59 -6.64 -10.71 -10.24
C HIS A 59 -7.17 -9.35 -9.79
N ILE A 60 -6.42 -8.64 -8.95
CA ILE A 60 -6.75 -7.27 -8.55
C ILE A 60 -6.53 -6.36 -9.77
N ARG A 61 -7.61 -5.78 -10.29
CA ARG A 61 -7.54 -4.89 -11.46
C ARG A 61 -6.70 -3.64 -11.16
N MET A 62 -6.01 -3.17 -12.18
CA MET A 62 -5.43 -1.83 -12.22
C MET A 62 -6.44 -0.87 -12.87
N HIS A 63 -6.49 0.37 -12.40
CA HIS A 63 -7.28 1.44 -13.00
C HIS A 63 -6.60 2.80 -12.80
N THR A 64 -7.05 3.81 -13.52
CA THR A 64 -6.56 5.17 -13.34
C THR A 64 -7.37 5.93 -12.30
N VAL A 65 -6.68 6.70 -11.46
CA VAL A 65 -7.27 7.56 -10.44
C VAL A 65 -6.70 8.96 -10.61
N LYS A 66 -7.57 9.96 -10.72
CA LYS A 66 -7.16 11.36 -10.68
C LYS A 66 -6.97 11.76 -9.22
N TYR A 67 -5.74 12.02 -8.80
CA TYR A 67 -5.47 12.54 -7.47
C TYR A 67 -5.96 13.98 -7.37
N ARG A 68 -6.23 14.38 -6.12
CA ARG A 68 -6.68 15.71 -5.72
C ARG A 68 -5.95 16.10 -4.44
N GLY A 69 -5.85 17.40 -4.20
CA GLY A 69 -5.33 17.93 -2.95
C GLY A 69 -4.04 18.73 -3.09
N THR A 70 -3.60 19.03 -4.32
CA THR A 70 -2.48 19.95 -4.55
C THR A 70 -2.79 21.31 -3.94
N PRO A 71 -1.92 21.83 -3.05
CA PRO A 71 -2.05 23.17 -2.50
C PRO A 71 -2.17 24.23 -3.60
N GLN A 72 -3.14 25.12 -3.42
CA GLN A 72 -3.37 26.32 -4.20
C GLN A 72 -3.05 27.54 -3.35
N PHE A 73 -2.91 28.69 -3.99
CA PHE A 73 -2.57 29.94 -3.30
C PHE A 73 -3.54 31.06 -3.71
N GLY A 74 -4.13 31.72 -2.72
CA GLY A 74 -5.12 32.80 -2.90
C GLY A 74 -4.49 34.10 -3.41
N ALA A 75 -5.30 35.11 -3.74
CA ALA A 75 -4.77 36.39 -4.22
C ALA A 75 -3.85 37.11 -3.22
N ASP A 76 -4.05 36.84 -1.93
CA ASP A 76 -3.24 37.26 -0.78
C ASP A 76 -2.03 36.36 -0.50
N GLY A 77 -1.91 35.24 -1.21
CA GLY A 77 -0.85 34.25 -1.03
C GLY A 77 -1.17 33.17 0.01
N GLU A 78 -2.37 33.18 0.61
CA GLU A 78 -2.79 32.17 1.58
C GLU A 78 -2.91 30.80 0.92
N GLU A 79 -2.37 29.78 1.57
CA GLU A 79 -2.39 28.39 1.10
C GLU A 79 -3.75 27.75 1.41
N TYR A 80 -4.33 27.08 0.41
CA TYR A 80 -5.57 26.33 0.57
C TYR A 80 -5.55 25.07 -0.30
N VAL A 81 -6.54 24.20 -0.09
CA VAL A 81 -6.77 23.04 -0.94
C VAL A 81 -8.23 23.09 -1.41
N ASP A 82 -8.44 22.85 -2.71
CA ASP A 82 -9.77 22.74 -3.29
C ASP A 82 -10.38 21.38 -2.96
N TYR A 83 -11.49 21.40 -2.23
CA TYR A 83 -12.25 20.20 -1.90
C TYR A 83 -13.58 20.20 -2.63
N LEU A 84 -13.94 19.04 -3.17
CA LEU A 84 -15.22 18.91 -3.84
C LEU A 84 -16.37 18.78 -2.82
N PRO A 85 -17.57 19.31 -3.12
CA PRO A 85 -18.74 19.08 -2.30
C PRO A 85 -19.00 17.57 -2.13
N GLY A 86 -19.11 17.12 -0.88
CA GLY A 86 -19.37 15.72 -0.54
C GLY A 86 -18.14 14.80 -0.59
N GLU A 87 -16.94 15.33 -0.81
CA GLU A 87 -15.70 14.55 -0.74
C GLU A 87 -15.38 14.16 0.72
N VAL A 88 -15.05 12.89 0.94
CA VAL A 88 -14.64 12.40 2.26
C VAL A 88 -13.32 13.03 2.67
N ARG A 89 -13.28 13.55 3.90
CA ARG A 89 -12.12 14.23 4.46
C ARG A 89 -11.29 13.28 5.31
N TYR A 90 -9.99 13.19 4.98
CA TYR A 90 -9.02 12.41 5.75
C TYR A 90 -7.99 13.28 6.50
N VAL A 91 -7.97 14.59 6.26
CA VAL A 91 -7.05 15.53 6.90
C VAL A 91 -7.76 16.83 7.25
N GLY A 92 -7.32 17.46 8.34
CA GLY A 92 -7.90 18.67 8.92
C GLY A 92 -7.67 18.71 10.44
N PRO A 93 -8.20 19.73 11.13
CA PRO A 93 -8.31 19.70 12.59
C PRO A 93 -9.03 18.42 13.06
N PRO A 94 -8.70 17.88 14.25
CA PRO A 94 -9.38 16.69 14.78
C PRO A 94 -10.90 16.83 14.77
N SER A 95 -11.59 15.84 14.21
CA SER A 95 -13.05 15.76 14.19
C SER A 95 -13.52 14.31 14.08
N ASP A 96 -14.73 14.04 14.59
CA ASP A 96 -15.35 12.73 14.52
C ASP A 96 -15.53 12.26 13.07
N GLU A 97 -15.81 13.17 12.12
CA GLU A 97 -15.96 12.79 10.71
C GLU A 97 -14.65 12.28 10.11
N ILE A 98 -13.52 12.92 10.43
CA ILE A 98 -12.20 12.49 9.96
C ILE A 98 -11.82 11.16 10.61
N ASP A 99 -12.07 11.01 11.91
CA ASP A 99 -11.75 9.78 12.63
C ASP A 99 -12.58 8.59 12.12
N GLU A 100 -13.85 8.80 11.79
CA GLU A 100 -14.68 7.76 11.17
C GLU A 100 -14.22 7.43 9.75
N ALA A 101 -13.81 8.42 8.94
CA ALA A 101 -13.24 8.18 7.62
C ALA A 101 -12.00 7.26 7.69
N TRP A 102 -11.10 7.49 8.65
CA TRP A 102 -9.94 6.62 8.89
C TRP A 102 -10.31 5.25 9.46
N ASN A 103 -11.31 5.20 10.35
CA ASN A 103 -11.82 3.95 10.90
C ASN A 103 -12.34 3.02 9.79
N GLN A 104 -13.08 3.57 8.83
CA GLN A 104 -13.59 2.80 7.69
C GLN A 104 -12.49 2.16 6.83
N LEU A 105 -11.32 2.80 6.74
CA LEU A 105 -10.15 2.25 6.05
C LEU A 105 -9.44 1.15 6.85
N THR A 106 -9.38 1.29 8.17
CA THR A 106 -8.48 0.50 9.03
C THR A 106 -9.16 -0.59 9.86
N THR A 107 -10.50 -0.56 10.01
CA THR A 107 -11.27 -1.60 10.70
C THR A 107 -11.31 -2.92 9.92
N ARG A 108 -11.59 -4.06 10.57
CA ARG A 108 -11.76 -5.39 9.94
C ARG A 108 -10.64 -5.76 8.96
N ARG A 109 -9.40 -5.43 9.32
CA ARG A 109 -8.21 -5.59 8.46
C ARG A 109 -7.48 -6.92 8.64
N PHE A 110 -7.83 -7.65 9.69
CA PHE A 110 -7.23 -8.95 10.01
C PHE A 110 -8.08 -10.09 9.44
N PHE A 111 -7.46 -11.25 9.24
CA PHE A 111 -8.12 -12.48 8.87
C PHE A 111 -7.24 -13.67 9.24
N LEU A 112 -7.81 -14.86 9.32
CA LEU A 112 -7.08 -16.08 9.59
C LEU A 112 -6.51 -16.70 8.31
N LEU A 113 -5.30 -17.22 8.44
CA LEU A 113 -4.67 -18.12 7.48
C LEU A 113 -4.84 -19.57 7.94
N SER A 114 -4.98 -20.49 6.99
CA SER A 114 -4.78 -21.91 7.26
C SER A 114 -3.32 -22.20 7.63
N ASP A 115 -3.05 -23.37 8.23
CA ASP A 115 -1.68 -23.81 8.52
C ASP A 115 -0.81 -23.87 7.25
N ASP A 116 -1.39 -24.34 6.14
CA ASP A 116 -0.73 -24.40 4.84
C ASP A 116 -0.41 -23.01 4.29
N GLU A 117 -1.36 -22.07 4.37
CA GLU A 117 -1.14 -20.68 3.97
C GLU A 117 -0.03 -20.05 4.82
N ALA A 118 -0.09 -20.16 6.15
CA ALA A 118 0.92 -19.60 7.04
C ALA A 118 2.31 -20.19 6.78
N ARG A 119 2.40 -21.50 6.56
CA ARG A 119 3.64 -22.22 6.24
C ARG A 119 4.22 -21.80 4.89
N GLU A 120 3.38 -21.65 3.86
CA GLU A 120 3.80 -21.18 2.55
C GLU A 120 4.31 -19.73 2.60
N GLN A 121 3.58 -18.84 3.28
CA GLN A 121 3.91 -17.42 3.33
C GLN A 121 5.11 -17.09 4.23
N TRP A 122 5.29 -17.81 5.34
CA TRP A 122 6.27 -17.45 6.38
C TRP A 122 7.38 -18.48 6.59
N GLY A 123 7.34 -19.60 5.85
CA GLY A 123 8.37 -20.63 5.86
C GLY A 123 8.47 -21.43 7.18
N PRO A 124 9.59 -22.14 7.42
CA PRO A 124 9.72 -23.10 8.53
C PRO A 124 9.48 -22.51 9.94
N GLY A 125 9.62 -21.19 10.11
CA GLY A 125 9.40 -20.50 11.38
C GLY A 125 7.96 -20.08 11.65
N TYR A 126 7.01 -20.39 10.76
CA TYR A 126 5.64 -19.85 10.80
C TYR A 126 4.89 -20.09 12.12
N ARG A 127 5.20 -21.20 12.83
CA ARG A 127 4.55 -21.56 14.09
C ARG A 127 4.66 -20.48 15.18
N ARG A 128 5.69 -19.63 15.15
CA ARG A 128 5.85 -18.51 16.10
C ARG A 128 4.79 -17.42 15.96
N TYR A 129 4.06 -17.41 14.84
CA TYR A 129 3.01 -16.43 14.55
C TYR A 129 1.62 -16.95 14.90
N TRP A 130 1.51 -18.10 15.56
CA TRP A 130 0.24 -18.56 16.11
C TRP A 130 -0.27 -17.55 17.14
N ASN A 131 -1.50 -17.11 16.96
CA ASN A 131 -2.14 -16.14 17.84
C ASN A 131 -3.21 -16.86 18.66
N GLU A 132 -2.93 -17.10 19.94
CA GLU A 132 -3.84 -17.79 20.86
C GLU A 132 -5.17 -17.06 21.01
N ASN A 133 -5.14 -15.73 21.01
CA ASN A 133 -6.32 -14.89 21.09
C ASN A 133 -7.25 -15.14 19.89
N TRP A 134 -6.68 -15.29 18.70
CA TRP A 134 -7.45 -15.55 17.48
C TRP A 134 -7.69 -17.03 17.20
N GLY A 135 -7.13 -17.94 18.01
CA GLY A 135 -7.19 -19.38 17.77
C GLY A 135 -6.57 -19.81 16.43
N GLY A 136 -5.63 -19.03 15.89
CA GLY A 136 -5.14 -19.22 14.52
C GLY A 136 -4.03 -18.26 14.10
N TYR A 137 -3.63 -18.35 12.83
CA TYR A 137 -2.66 -17.45 12.22
C TYR A 137 -3.34 -16.17 11.73
N ALA A 138 -3.51 -15.20 12.63
CA ALA A 138 -4.06 -13.89 12.29
C ALA A 138 -3.05 -13.06 11.46
N ALA A 139 -3.49 -12.60 10.29
CA ALA A 139 -2.69 -11.80 9.37
C ALA A 139 -3.48 -10.56 8.91
N SER A 140 -2.77 -9.51 8.53
CA SER A 140 -3.29 -8.35 7.81
C SER A 140 -2.46 -8.15 6.55
N LEU A 141 -3.05 -7.53 5.51
CA LEU A 141 -2.24 -7.06 4.39
C LEU A 141 -1.43 -5.83 4.80
N ASP A 142 -0.23 -5.73 4.24
CA ASP A 142 0.70 -4.62 4.41
C ASP A 142 0.06 -3.25 4.12
N LEU A 143 -0.79 -3.19 3.09
CA LEU A 143 -1.62 -2.02 2.76
C LEU A 143 -2.39 -1.45 3.96
N PHE A 144 -3.06 -2.31 4.72
CA PHE A 144 -3.87 -1.86 5.86
C PHE A 144 -3.01 -1.51 7.08
N HIS A 145 -1.84 -2.14 7.21
CA HIS A 145 -0.86 -1.73 8.22
C HIS A 145 -0.26 -0.35 7.87
N THR A 146 0.08 -0.11 6.60
CA THR A 146 0.53 1.20 6.11
C THR A 146 -0.53 2.29 6.35
N LEU A 147 -1.82 2.01 6.07
CA LEU A 147 -2.91 2.95 6.36
C LEU A 147 -3.06 3.22 7.86
N HIS A 148 -2.94 2.19 8.70
CA HIS A 148 -2.93 2.34 10.16
C HIS A 148 -1.76 3.19 10.66
N CYS A 149 -0.56 2.96 10.11
CA CYS A 149 0.63 3.76 10.41
C CYS A 149 0.44 5.22 10.00
N LEU A 150 -0.19 5.48 8.85
CA LEU A 150 -0.45 6.84 8.38
C LEU A 150 -1.48 7.56 9.28
N ASP A 151 -2.54 6.87 9.72
CA ASP A 151 -3.49 7.43 10.70
C ASP A 151 -2.82 7.72 12.06
N HIS A 152 -1.94 6.83 12.50
CA HIS A 152 -1.17 7.01 13.73
C HIS A 152 -0.31 8.28 13.68
N ILE A 153 0.40 8.50 12.57
CA ILE A 153 1.16 9.74 12.33
C ILE A 153 0.24 10.95 12.25
N ARG A 154 -0.89 10.87 11.54
CA ARG A 154 -1.86 11.98 11.49
C ARG A 154 -2.29 12.39 12.90
N LYS A 155 -2.62 11.42 13.76
CA LYS A 155 -3.02 11.68 15.15
C LYS A 155 -1.88 12.24 16.00
N SER A 156 -0.63 11.83 15.77
CA SER A 156 0.51 12.36 16.52
C SER A 156 0.82 13.84 16.23
N LEU A 157 0.28 14.41 15.14
CA LEU A 157 0.32 15.85 14.88
C LEU A 157 -0.57 16.69 15.81
N TYR A 158 -1.49 16.06 16.56
CA TYR A 158 -2.40 16.73 17.49
C TYR A 158 -2.34 16.11 18.90
N PRO A 159 -1.19 16.22 19.60
CA PRO A 159 -0.96 15.55 20.89
C PRO A 159 -1.90 16.04 22.01
N ASP A 160 -2.41 17.27 21.91
CA ASP A 160 -3.39 17.84 22.84
C ASP A 160 -4.77 17.18 22.71
N HIS A 161 -5.06 16.56 21.57
CA HIS A 161 -6.34 15.88 21.30
C HIS A 161 -6.18 14.34 21.33
N TYR A 162 -5.09 13.80 20.76
CA TYR A 162 -4.84 12.37 20.71
C TYR A 162 -3.65 11.98 21.62
N HIS A 163 -3.96 11.50 22.83
CA HIS A 163 -2.95 11.12 23.81
C HIS A 163 -2.25 9.80 23.52
N GLN A 164 -0.97 9.86 23.12
CA GLN A 164 -0.18 8.67 22.82
C GLN A 164 0.17 7.87 24.08
N GLY A 165 -0.26 6.61 24.11
CA GLY A 165 0.16 5.66 25.15
C GLY A 165 1.60 5.19 24.97
N LYS A 166 2.15 4.48 25.97
CA LYS A 166 3.55 3.99 25.98
C LYS A 166 3.96 3.16 24.75
N LEU A 167 3.01 2.45 24.15
CA LEU A 167 3.26 1.58 22.99
C LEU A 167 3.22 2.33 21.65
N HIS A 168 2.78 3.59 21.65
CA HIS A 168 2.48 4.39 20.46
C HIS A 168 3.21 5.75 20.46
N GLY A 169 4.28 5.88 21.26
CA GLY A 169 5.13 7.07 21.30
C GLY A 169 6.13 7.17 20.14
N ASP A 170 7.18 7.96 20.31
CA ASP A 170 8.12 8.35 19.24
C ASP A 170 8.79 7.21 18.49
N ILE A 171 9.10 6.10 19.17
CA ILE A 171 9.68 4.91 18.53
C ILE A 171 8.68 4.32 17.52
N HIS A 172 7.39 4.28 17.89
CA HIS A 172 6.34 3.79 17.01
C HIS A 172 6.12 4.74 15.83
N ASN A 173 6.13 6.07 16.07
CA ASN A 173 6.11 7.07 15.02
C ASN A 173 7.25 6.85 14.00
N GLY A 174 8.49 6.65 14.49
CA GLY A 174 9.65 6.39 13.64
C GLY A 174 9.50 5.11 12.81
N HIS A 175 8.97 4.04 13.40
CA HIS A 175 8.64 2.82 12.68
C HIS A 175 7.58 3.05 11.59
N CYS A 176 6.49 3.77 11.90
CA CYS A 176 5.44 4.10 10.95
C CYS A 176 5.98 4.88 9.75
N ILE A 177 6.78 5.91 10.00
CA ILE A 177 7.40 6.74 8.94
C ILE A 177 8.28 5.88 8.04
N ASP A 178 9.15 5.05 8.62
CA ASP A 178 10.04 4.20 7.82
C ASP A 178 9.28 3.13 7.03
N HIS A 179 8.24 2.55 7.61
CA HIS A 179 7.37 1.60 6.93
C HIS A 179 6.66 2.23 5.71
N ILE A 180 6.07 3.42 5.88
CA ILE A 180 5.44 4.18 4.78
C ILE A 180 6.46 4.51 3.69
N ARG A 181 7.67 4.96 4.06
CA ARG A 181 8.76 5.22 3.11
C ARG A 181 9.10 3.98 2.28
N GLN A 182 9.28 2.83 2.94
CA GLN A 182 9.56 1.56 2.25
C GLN A 182 8.43 1.20 1.27
N GLN A 183 7.18 1.39 1.67
CA GLN A 183 6.04 1.08 0.82
C GLN A 183 5.96 2.01 -0.41
N ILE A 184 6.19 3.31 -0.24
CA ILE A 184 6.24 4.28 -1.35
C ILE A 184 7.32 3.89 -2.36
N MET A 185 8.52 3.53 -1.88
CA MET A 185 9.61 3.08 -2.74
C MET A 185 9.33 1.73 -3.43
N CYS A 186 8.56 0.85 -2.78
CA CYS A 186 8.16 -0.43 -3.36
C CYS A 186 7.13 -0.25 -4.49
N GLN A 187 6.18 0.67 -4.33
CA GLN A 187 5.18 0.96 -5.37
C GLN A 187 5.75 1.79 -6.52
N ALA A 188 6.68 2.71 -6.23
CA ALA A 188 7.44 3.51 -7.20
C ALA A 188 6.59 4.09 -8.34
N ASP A 189 5.60 4.93 -7.99
CA ASP A 189 4.76 5.58 -8.99
C ASP A 189 5.59 6.50 -9.91
N LEU A 190 5.50 6.27 -11.22
CA LEU A 190 6.26 6.97 -12.26
C LEU A 190 5.47 8.12 -12.92
N THR A 191 4.32 8.51 -12.36
CA THR A 191 3.50 9.60 -12.88
C THR A 191 4.28 10.93 -12.82
N PRO A 192 4.56 11.59 -13.96
CA PRO A 192 5.32 12.83 -13.96
C PRO A 192 4.48 13.98 -13.41
N LEU A 193 5.01 14.69 -12.42
CA LEU A 193 4.37 15.88 -11.84
C LEU A 193 4.95 17.15 -12.47
N PRO A 194 4.14 17.98 -13.14
CA PRO A 194 4.63 19.24 -13.67
C PRO A 194 4.85 20.26 -12.54
N SER A 195 5.91 21.04 -12.68
CA SER A 195 6.16 22.22 -11.86
C SER A 195 5.35 23.40 -12.41
N GLN A 196 4.36 23.87 -11.67
CA GLN A 196 3.52 25.01 -12.02
C GLN A 196 3.96 26.27 -11.29
N ARG A 197 3.96 27.40 -11.99
CA ARG A 197 4.27 28.72 -11.45
C ARG A 197 3.04 29.37 -10.82
N PHE A 198 3.18 29.87 -9.59
CA PHE A 198 2.18 30.67 -8.87
C PHE A 198 2.72 32.09 -8.65
N GLU A 199 2.11 33.07 -9.31
CA GLU A 199 2.62 34.45 -9.32
C GLU A 199 2.44 35.16 -7.97
N ASN A 200 1.31 34.94 -7.32
CA ASN A 200 0.94 35.48 -6.02
C ASN A 200 1.91 35.15 -4.89
N VAL A 201 2.59 34.00 -4.96
CA VAL A 201 3.63 33.59 -3.98
C VAL A 201 5.04 33.61 -4.55
N ASN A 202 5.20 34.04 -5.81
CA ASN A 202 6.45 34.04 -6.54
C ASN A 202 7.23 32.71 -6.43
N LYS A 203 6.55 31.56 -6.51
CA LYS A 203 7.17 30.23 -6.43
C LYS A 203 6.59 29.25 -7.45
N ASN A 204 7.33 28.18 -7.69
CA ASN A 204 6.82 27.01 -8.38
C ASN A 204 6.40 25.94 -7.37
N TYR A 205 5.32 25.22 -7.65
CA TYR A 205 4.87 24.08 -6.87
C TYR A 205 4.61 22.88 -7.79
N LEU A 206 4.76 21.65 -7.26
CA LEU A 206 4.44 20.45 -8.03
C LEU A 206 2.94 20.22 -8.02
N ASP A 207 2.35 20.16 -9.21
CA ASP A 207 0.94 19.79 -9.34
C ASP A 207 0.82 18.26 -9.29
N SER A 208 0.45 17.78 -8.11
CA SER A 208 0.19 16.37 -7.78
C SER A 208 -1.21 15.90 -8.18
N ASP A 209 -2.09 16.79 -8.65
CA ASP A 209 -3.42 16.45 -9.15
C ASP A 209 -3.25 15.87 -10.55
N ARG A 210 -2.68 14.67 -10.63
CA ARG A 210 -2.38 13.95 -11.87
C ARG A 210 -3.09 12.61 -11.87
N THR A 211 -3.08 11.97 -13.03
CA THR A 211 -3.74 10.68 -13.20
C THR A 211 -2.73 9.59 -12.93
N HIS A 212 -2.94 8.84 -11.86
CA HIS A 212 -2.08 7.77 -11.39
C HIS A 212 -2.67 6.41 -11.78
N THR A 213 -1.82 5.39 -11.88
CA THR A 213 -2.27 4.00 -12.13
C THR A 213 -2.26 3.23 -10.81
N CYS A 214 -3.44 2.89 -10.31
CA CYS A 214 -3.63 2.30 -8.99
C CYS A 214 -4.19 0.88 -9.08
N ARG A 215 -3.92 0.05 -8.06
CA ARG A 215 -4.69 -1.17 -7.81
C ARG A 215 -6.06 -0.78 -7.27
N ASP A 216 -7.10 -1.49 -7.72
CA ASP A 216 -8.46 -1.26 -7.27
C ASP A 216 -8.61 -1.58 -5.78
N PHE A 217 -8.60 -0.54 -4.95
CA PHE A 217 -8.69 -0.64 -3.49
C PHE A 217 -9.99 -1.33 -3.04
N SER A 218 -11.10 -1.13 -3.77
CA SER A 218 -12.39 -1.70 -3.41
C SER A 218 -12.37 -3.23 -3.50
N GLN A 219 -11.72 -3.79 -4.53
CA GLN A 219 -11.54 -5.23 -4.66
C GLN A 219 -10.68 -5.81 -3.55
N ILE A 220 -9.60 -5.12 -3.17
CA ILE A 220 -8.73 -5.55 -2.06
C ILE A 220 -9.50 -5.53 -0.74
N ARG A 221 -10.25 -4.46 -0.48
CA ARG A 221 -11.08 -4.31 0.72
C ARG A 221 -12.12 -5.41 0.81
N GLN A 222 -12.80 -5.70 -0.30
CA GLN A 222 -13.80 -6.75 -0.36
C GLN A 222 -13.19 -8.14 -0.13
N PHE A 223 -12.04 -8.43 -0.74
CA PHE A 223 -11.28 -9.66 -0.50
C PHE A 223 -10.99 -9.86 0.99
N VAL A 224 -10.44 -8.84 1.67
CA VAL A 224 -10.14 -8.91 3.11
C VAL A 224 -11.39 -9.03 3.96
N HIS A 225 -12.45 -8.28 3.67
CA HIS A 225 -13.71 -8.38 4.41
C HIS A 225 -14.34 -9.77 4.34
N MET A 226 -14.30 -10.40 3.17
CA MET A 226 -14.81 -11.76 3.03
C MET A 226 -13.99 -12.77 3.84
N ARG A 227 -12.65 -12.64 3.85
CA ARG A 227 -11.78 -13.50 4.68
C ARG A 227 -11.96 -13.24 6.18
N TYR A 228 -12.13 -11.98 6.58
CA TYR A 228 -12.47 -11.62 7.95
C TYR A 228 -13.76 -12.32 8.40
N ASN A 229 -14.84 -12.19 7.61
CA ASN A 229 -16.13 -12.83 7.94
C ASN A 229 -16.02 -14.36 8.01
N GLN A 230 -15.29 -15.00 7.11
CA GLN A 230 -15.05 -16.45 7.15
C GLN A 230 -14.33 -16.88 8.43
N SER A 231 -13.37 -16.07 8.86
CA SER A 231 -12.62 -16.29 10.11
C SER A 231 -13.53 -16.31 11.34
N LEU A 232 -14.65 -15.58 11.31
CA LEU A 232 -15.66 -15.58 12.38
C LEU A 232 -16.57 -16.83 12.35
N THR A 233 -16.73 -17.48 11.20
CA THR A 233 -17.66 -18.62 11.02
C THR A 233 -17.01 -20.00 11.12
N GLY A 234 -15.68 -20.08 10.94
CA GLY A 234 -14.94 -21.35 10.82
C GLY A 234 -14.44 -21.95 12.13
N HIS A 235 -14.63 -21.25 13.26
CA HIS A 235 -14.22 -21.70 14.58
C HIS A 235 -15.36 -21.44 15.57
N GLU A 236 -15.74 -22.43 16.39
CA GLU A 236 -16.43 -22.16 17.65
C GLU A 236 -15.49 -21.28 18.47
N VAL A 237 -15.64 -19.96 18.35
CA VAL A 237 -14.98 -19.00 19.23
C VAL A 237 -15.53 -19.31 20.64
N PRO A 238 -14.70 -19.71 21.61
CA PRO A 238 -15.18 -19.91 22.97
C PRO A 238 -15.88 -18.63 23.41
N THR A 239 -17.14 -18.77 23.82
CA THR A 239 -17.99 -17.70 24.34
C THR A 239 -17.44 -17.22 25.67
N GLY A 240 -16.35 -16.46 25.61
CA GLY A 240 -15.60 -15.98 26.75
C GLY A 240 -14.63 -14.89 26.32
N HIS A 241 -15.11 -13.65 26.35
CA HIS A 241 -14.32 -12.41 26.35
C HIS A 241 -13.80 -11.84 25.02
N TYR A 242 -14.47 -12.07 23.89
CA TYR A 242 -14.33 -11.17 22.73
C TYR A 242 -15.46 -10.15 22.73
N ALA A 243 -15.24 -9.03 23.43
CA ALA A 243 -16.01 -7.84 23.16
C ALA A 243 -15.69 -7.37 21.72
N PRO A 244 -16.69 -7.06 20.88
CA PRO A 244 -16.48 -6.32 19.65
C PRO A 244 -15.99 -4.92 20.04
N GLY A 245 -14.67 -4.75 20.14
CA GLY A 245 -14.06 -3.53 20.70
C GLY A 245 -12.53 -3.50 20.73
N HIS A 246 -11.86 -4.65 20.55
CA HIS A 246 -10.40 -4.72 20.40
C HIS A 246 -9.92 -4.68 18.95
N GLU A 247 -10.82 -4.48 17.98
CA GLU A 247 -10.44 -4.03 16.65
C GLU A 247 -10.23 -2.52 16.67
N GLY A 248 -8.99 -2.08 16.95
CA GLY A 248 -8.57 -0.75 16.54
C GLY A 248 -9.29 0.44 17.18
N THR A 249 -9.77 0.33 18.42
CA THR A 249 -9.61 1.50 19.29
C THR A 249 -8.11 1.67 19.47
N SER A 250 -7.52 2.46 18.56
CA SER A 250 -6.35 3.23 18.93
C SER A 250 -6.66 3.78 20.31
N SER A 251 -5.87 3.41 21.31
CA SER A 251 -6.14 3.63 22.74
C SER A 251 -6.03 5.11 23.11
N PHE A 252 -6.81 5.95 22.43
CA PHE A 252 -7.04 7.36 22.60
C PHE A 252 -8.46 7.49 23.16
N GLY A 253 -8.69 6.88 24.32
CA GLY A 253 -9.85 7.20 25.14
C GLY A 253 -9.43 8.26 26.17
N PRO A 254 -10.30 9.22 26.52
CA PRO A 254 -10.01 10.18 27.57
C PRO A 254 -9.88 9.44 28.91
N VAL A 255 -8.85 9.77 29.67
CA VAL A 255 -8.80 9.49 31.11
C VAL A 255 -9.50 10.61 31.84
#